data_AF-A0A8X7N0M0-F1
#
_entry.id   AF-A0A8X7N0M0-F1
#
_cell.length_a   1.000
_cell.length_b   1.000
_cell.length_c   1.000
_cell.angle_alpha   90.00
_cell.angle_beta   90.00
_cell.angle_gamma   90.00
#
_symmetry.space_group_name_H-M   'P 1'
#
loop_
_entity.id
_entity.type
_entity.pdbx_description
1 polymer ?
#
loop_
_entity_poly.entity_id
_entity_poly.type
_entity_poly.pdbx_seq_one_letter_code
_entity_poly.pdbx_strand_id
1 'polypeptide(L)'
;MSTIESEKFAAAARTLADLEKEQEHQLAIIQVAEKEVEARRAVANEAQERANGAAELLADKESNLRSYRDGLSIIQQSISNVHTTLRLAHKRLFSDIDKEEDGTPDLSSDAKSSSDHPGPCLSCGAIESSRFRRGGTQCNACYLRGEEDPTVRRQDRAGAGNSIKKAARGFLELEEDDADTTGSSTYSSAHEKGPCQAALQSPPGWRHAVKF
;
A
#
# COMPACT_ATOMS: atom_id res chain seq x y z
N MET A 1 29.06 -18.49 83.21
CA MET A 1 28.16 -18.61 82.05
C MET A 1 28.01 -20.08 81.74
N SER A 2 26.77 -20.56 81.68
CA SER A 2 26.47 -21.99 81.48
C SER A 2 26.73 -22.36 80.01
N THR A 3 27.23 -23.57 79.76
CA THR A 3 27.51 -24.08 78.41
C THR A 3 26.30 -23.98 77.47
N ILE A 4 25.09 -24.05 78.03
CA ILE A 4 23.82 -23.96 77.31
C ILE A 4 23.59 -22.55 76.72
N GLU A 5 24.05 -21.49 77.40
CA GLU A 5 23.93 -20.13 76.87
C GLU A 5 24.86 -19.93 75.67
N SER A 6 26.09 -20.45 75.75
CA SER A 6 27.05 -20.38 74.65
C SER A 6 26.57 -21.08 73.39
N GLU A 7 25.91 -22.23 73.51
CA GLU A 7 25.35 -22.98 72.37
C GLU A 7 24.22 -22.21 71.69
N LYS A 8 23.36 -21.53 72.47
CA LYS A 8 22.27 -20.70 71.93
C LYS A 8 22.81 -19.49 71.15
N PHE A 9 23.85 -18.83 71.65
CA PHE A 9 24.49 -17.73 70.93
C PHE A 9 25.15 -18.22 69.64
N ALA A 10 25.80 -19.38 69.66
CA ALA A 10 26.38 -19.97 68.46
C ALA A 10 25.32 -20.36 67.41
N ALA A 11 24.16 -20.87 67.84
CA ALA A 11 23.05 -21.16 66.94
C ALA A 11 22.46 -19.88 66.33
N ALA A 12 22.25 -18.84 67.14
CA ALA A 12 21.76 -17.54 66.68
C ALA A 12 22.71 -16.88 65.66
N ALA A 13 24.02 -16.98 65.89
CA ALA A 13 25.02 -16.46 64.96
C ALA A 13 24.98 -17.16 63.59
N ARG A 14 24.78 -18.48 63.56
CA ARG A 14 24.62 -19.22 62.29
C ARG A 14 23.36 -18.81 61.55
N THR A 15 22.23 -18.71 62.25
CA THR A 15 20.98 -18.28 61.62
C THR A 15 21.07 -16.86 61.06
N LEU A 16 21.83 -15.97 61.72
CA LEU A 16 22.01 -14.60 61.25
C LEU A 16 22.86 -14.58 59.97
N ALA A 17 23.94 -15.37 59.90
CA ALA A 17 24.74 -15.52 58.69
C ALA A 17 23.95 -16.13 57.52
N ASP A 18 23.06 -17.10 57.78
CA ASP A 18 22.20 -17.69 56.75
C ASP A 18 21.19 -16.65 56.20
N LEU A 19 20.62 -15.81 57.08
CA LEU A 19 19.72 -14.73 56.68
C LEU A 19 20.43 -13.64 55.86
N GLU A 20 21.64 -13.25 56.23
CA GLU A 20 22.45 -12.30 55.46
C GLU A 20 22.73 -12.83 54.05
N LYS A 21 23.10 -14.11 53.94
CA LYS A 21 23.35 -14.76 52.64
C LYS A 21 22.08 -14.82 51.78
N GLU A 22 20.93 -15.13 52.37
CA GLU A 22 19.65 -15.13 51.67
C GLU A 22 19.24 -13.72 51.23
N GLN A 23 19.48 -12.70 52.07
CA GLN A 23 19.24 -11.31 51.72
C GLN A 23 20.09 -10.88 50.52
N GLU A 24 21.39 -11.21 50.52
CA GLU A 24 22.28 -10.94 49.37
C GLU A 24 21.79 -11.64 48.10
N HIS A 25 21.35 -12.89 48.22
CA HIS A 25 20.80 -13.64 47.10
C HIS A 25 19.54 -12.97 46.52
N GLN A 26 18.62 -12.53 47.38
CA GLN A 26 17.40 -11.82 46.96
C GLN A 26 17.72 -10.48 46.30
N LEU A 27 18.68 -9.71 46.84
CA LEU A 27 19.12 -8.46 46.22
C LEU A 27 19.72 -8.70 44.83
N ALA A 28 20.49 -9.78 44.64
CA ALA A 28 21.02 -10.13 43.33
C ALA A 28 19.89 -10.48 42.34
N ILE A 29 18.87 -11.21 42.77
CA ILE A 29 17.69 -11.51 41.93
C ILE A 29 16.95 -10.22 41.54
N ILE A 30 16.73 -9.32 42.50
CA ILE A 30 16.05 -8.04 42.25
C ILE A 30 16.81 -7.21 41.22
N GLN A 31 18.13 -7.07 41.35
CA GLN A 31 18.94 -6.32 40.39
C GLN A 31 18.87 -6.88 38.97
N VAL A 32 18.83 -8.21 38.82
CA VAL A 32 18.65 -8.84 37.51
C VAL A 32 17.26 -8.56 36.95
N ALA A 33 16.22 -8.65 37.79
CA ALA A 33 14.85 -8.37 37.39
C ALA A 33 14.64 -6.89 36.98
N GLU A 34 15.25 -5.95 37.69
CA GLU A 34 15.20 -4.52 37.36
C GLU A 34 15.82 -4.23 36.00
N LYS A 35 17.01 -4.79 35.72
CA LYS A 35 17.67 -4.66 34.42
C LYS A 35 16.83 -5.24 33.28
N GLU A 36 16.20 -6.38 33.50
CA GLU A 36 15.30 -7.00 32.51
C GLU A 36 14.06 -6.13 32.25
N VAL A 37 13.46 -5.55 33.30
CA VAL A 37 12.32 -4.65 33.15
C VAL A 37 12.71 -3.38 32.39
N GLU A 38 13.89 -2.81 32.69
CA GLU A 38 14.39 -1.62 32.00
C GLU A 38 14.66 -1.91 30.51
N ALA A 39 15.30 -3.05 30.20
CA ALA A 39 15.52 -3.49 28.82
C ALA A 39 14.19 -3.65 28.06
N ARG A 40 13.18 -4.28 28.68
CA ARG A 40 11.85 -4.44 28.07
C ARG A 40 11.14 -3.10 27.85
N ARG A 41 11.26 -2.16 28.79
CA ARG A 41 10.72 -0.81 28.65
C ARG A 41 11.38 -0.07 27.49
N ALA A 42 12.70 -0.18 27.34
CA ALA A 42 13.41 0.43 26.21
C ALA A 42 12.90 -0.10 24.86
N VAL A 43 12.74 -1.42 24.73
CA VAL A 43 12.18 -2.04 23.51
C VAL A 43 10.74 -1.59 23.25
N ALA A 44 9.91 -1.50 24.30
CA ALA A 44 8.54 -1.03 24.17
C ALA A 44 8.45 0.44 23.72
N ASN A 45 9.31 1.30 24.26
CA ASN A 45 9.38 2.70 23.87
C ASN A 45 9.83 2.85 22.41
N GLU A 46 10.87 2.13 21.99
CA GLU A 46 11.32 2.15 20.59
C GLU A 46 10.22 1.65 19.64
N ALA A 47 9.51 0.59 20.01
CA ALA A 47 8.37 0.10 19.23
C ALA A 47 7.25 1.15 19.13
N GLN A 48 6.97 1.87 20.22
CA GLN A 48 5.98 2.95 20.24
C GLN A 48 6.39 4.12 19.35
N GLU A 49 7.66 4.53 19.39
CA GLU A 49 8.20 5.59 18.53
C GLU A 49 8.08 5.23 17.05
N ARG A 50 8.42 3.99 16.68
CA ARG A 50 8.23 3.48 15.32
C ARG A 50 6.76 3.48 14.90
N ALA A 51 5.86 3.08 15.80
CA ALA A 51 4.42 3.10 15.54
C ALA A 51 3.90 4.53 15.32
N ASN A 52 4.36 5.49 16.13
CA ASN A 52 4.01 6.89 15.98
C ASN A 52 4.50 7.47 14.66
N GLY A 53 5.75 7.20 14.27
CA GLY A 53 6.28 7.64 12.98
C GLY A 53 5.55 7.03 11.78
N ALA A 54 5.14 5.76 11.89
CA ALA A 54 4.32 5.13 10.86
C ALA A 54 2.91 5.76 10.78
N ALA A 55 2.31 6.12 11.92
CA ALA A 55 1.00 6.77 11.97
C ALA A 55 1.04 8.18 11.34
N GLU A 56 2.08 8.95 11.59
CA GLU A 56 2.29 10.27 10.98
C GLU A 56 2.42 10.17 9.46
N LEU A 57 3.27 9.25 8.98
CA LEU A 57 3.42 8.99 7.55
C LEU A 57 2.09 8.57 6.89
N LEU A 58 1.30 7.73 7.57
CA LEU A 58 -0.02 7.33 7.08
C LEU A 58 -0.98 8.52 6.99
N ALA A 59 -1.00 9.40 8.00
CA ALA A 59 -1.83 10.60 7.99
C ALA A 59 -1.48 11.52 6.81
N ASP A 60 -0.20 11.71 6.53
CA ASP A 60 0.26 12.48 5.36
C ASP A 60 -0.17 11.85 4.04
N LYS A 61 -0.05 10.52 3.91
CA LYS A 61 -0.49 9.82 2.70
C LYS A 61 -2.01 9.92 2.53
N GLU A 62 -2.79 9.80 3.59
CA GLU A 62 -4.24 9.98 3.54
C GLU A 62 -4.64 11.40 3.14
N SER A 63 -3.94 12.42 3.66
CA SER A 63 -4.16 13.81 3.28
C SER A 63 -3.91 14.03 1.78
N ASN A 64 -2.80 13.51 1.26
CA ASN A 64 -2.48 13.57 -0.16
C ASN A 64 -3.53 12.85 -1.02
N LEU A 65 -3.97 11.65 -0.62
CA LEU A 65 -5.02 10.92 -1.33
C LEU A 65 -6.35 11.67 -1.35
N ARG A 66 -6.71 12.35 -0.26
CA ARG A 66 -7.89 13.24 -0.23
C ARG A 66 -7.75 14.38 -1.23
N SER A 67 -6.60 15.06 -1.25
CA SER A 67 -6.34 16.13 -2.23
C SER A 67 -6.46 15.63 -3.68
N TYR A 68 -5.90 14.47 -4.01
CA TYR A 68 -6.04 13.89 -5.35
C TYR A 68 -7.49 13.53 -5.69
N ARG A 69 -8.23 12.98 -4.73
CA ARG A 69 -9.65 12.66 -4.90
C ARG A 69 -10.48 13.92 -5.19
N ASP A 70 -10.20 15.01 -4.47
CA ASP A 70 -10.88 16.29 -4.67
C ASP A 70 -10.54 16.89 -6.03
N GLY A 71 -9.26 16.86 -6.43
CA GLY A 71 -8.84 17.29 -7.76
C GLY A 71 -9.50 16.49 -8.89
N LEU A 72 -9.61 15.17 -8.72
CA LEU A 72 -10.28 14.30 -9.68
C LEU A 72 -11.78 14.62 -9.78
N SER A 73 -12.44 14.91 -8.66
CA SER A 73 -13.84 15.34 -8.63
C SER A 73 -14.06 16.63 -9.43
N ILE A 74 -13.17 17.62 -9.25
CA ILE A 74 -13.22 18.90 -9.99
C ILE A 74 -13.08 18.66 -11.50
N ILE A 75 -12.11 17.82 -11.91
CA ILE A 75 -11.90 17.49 -13.32
C ILE A 75 -13.13 16.79 -13.90
N GLN A 76 -13.70 15.81 -13.20
CA GLN A 76 -14.90 15.10 -13.64
C GLN A 76 -16.09 16.05 -13.80
N GLN A 77 -16.29 16.97 -12.86
CA GLN A 77 -17.34 17.99 -12.95
C GLN A 77 -17.11 18.92 -14.16
N SER A 78 -15.86 19.35 -14.39
CA SER A 78 -15.50 20.15 -15.56
C SER A 78 -15.80 19.44 -16.88
N ILE A 79 -15.40 18.17 -17.01
CA ILE A 79 -15.69 17.35 -18.19
C ILE A 79 -17.20 17.23 -18.43
N SER A 80 -17.98 16.99 -17.37
CA SER A 80 -19.45 16.95 -17.46
C SER A 80 -20.03 18.27 -17.97
N ASN A 81 -19.56 19.40 -17.46
CA ASN A 81 -19.99 20.74 -17.87
C ASN A 81 -19.61 21.04 -19.34
N VAL A 82 -18.40 20.67 -19.77
CA VAL A 82 -17.97 20.84 -21.16
C VAL A 82 -18.82 19.97 -22.08
N HIS A 83 -19.06 18.72 -21.72
CA HIS A 83 -19.88 17.80 -22.52
C HIS A 83 -21.33 18.29 -22.67
N THR A 84 -21.94 18.78 -21.59
CA THR A 84 -23.29 19.37 -21.66
C THR A 84 -23.33 20.62 -22.52
N THR A 85 -22.34 21.52 -22.37
CA THR A 85 -22.23 22.73 -23.18
C THR A 85 -22.04 22.41 -24.66
N LEU A 86 -21.15 21.47 -24.99
CA LEU A 86 -20.92 21.03 -26.36
C LEU A 86 -22.19 20.42 -26.98
N ARG A 87 -22.92 19.60 -26.21
CA ARG A 87 -24.19 19.02 -26.66
C ARG A 87 -25.23 20.11 -26.96
N LEU A 88 -25.32 21.14 -26.13
CA LEU A 88 -26.23 22.27 -26.35
C LEU A 88 -25.81 23.11 -27.56
N ALA A 89 -24.52 23.39 -27.73
CA ALA A 89 -23.98 24.10 -28.89
C ALA A 89 -24.25 23.33 -30.19
N HIS A 90 -24.00 22.02 -30.19
CA HIS A 90 -24.34 21.14 -31.31
C HIS A 90 -25.84 21.21 -31.63
N LYS A 91 -26.72 21.07 -30.65
CA LYS A 91 -28.17 21.21 -30.89
C LYS A 91 -28.55 22.54 -31.53
N ARG A 92 -27.94 23.66 -31.11
CA ARG A 92 -28.22 24.99 -31.69
C ARG A 92 -27.72 25.12 -33.13
N LEU A 93 -26.51 24.64 -33.41
CA LEU A 93 -25.94 24.73 -34.76
C LEU A 93 -26.68 23.87 -35.78
N PHE A 94 -27.20 22.72 -35.35
CA PHE A 94 -27.89 21.77 -36.23
C PHE A 94 -29.43 21.88 -36.18
N SER A 95 -30.03 22.67 -35.27
CA SER A 95 -31.48 22.86 -35.21
C SER A 95 -32.06 23.75 -36.32
N ASP A 96 -31.21 24.51 -37.01
CA ASP A 96 -31.61 25.39 -38.10
C ASP A 96 -31.49 24.70 -39.47
N ILE A 97 -30.82 23.54 -39.54
CA ILE A 97 -30.67 22.75 -40.78
C ILE A 97 -31.95 21.94 -41.06
N ASP A 98 -32.67 21.53 -40.01
CA ASP A 98 -33.90 20.74 -40.15
C ASP A 98 -35.17 21.60 -40.38
N LYS A 99 -35.04 22.93 -40.49
CA LYS A 99 -36.19 23.85 -40.61
C LYS A 99 -36.39 24.46 -42.00
N GLU A 100 -35.51 24.16 -42.95
CA GLU A 100 -35.66 24.59 -44.34
C GLU A 100 -35.90 23.38 -45.27
N GLU A 101 -36.93 22.58 -45.01
CA GLU A 101 -37.51 21.68 -46.01
C GLU A 101 -39.05 21.64 -45.86
N ASP A 102 -39.69 22.77 -46.15
CA ASP A 102 -41.09 22.80 -46.58
C ASP A 102 -41.11 23.09 -48.10
N GLY A 103 -41.08 22.01 -48.90
CA GLY A 103 -41.17 22.14 -50.34
C GLY A 103 -40.91 20.84 -51.10
N THR A 104 -41.99 20.06 -51.29
CA THR A 104 -42.17 18.90 -52.19
C THR A 104 -41.68 17.52 -51.71
N PRO A 105 -42.59 16.61 -51.32
CA PRO A 105 -42.28 15.20 -51.17
C PRO A 105 -42.53 14.50 -52.51
N ASP A 106 -41.48 14.17 -53.26
CA ASP A 106 -41.62 13.10 -54.24
C ASP A 106 -40.32 12.34 -54.49
N LEU A 107 -40.51 11.04 -54.68
CA LEU A 107 -39.60 10.05 -55.24
C LEU A 107 -38.57 9.41 -54.29
N SER A 108 -39.05 8.29 -53.74
CA SER A 108 -38.42 6.98 -53.82
C SER A 108 -36.89 6.92 -53.73
N SER A 109 -36.41 6.36 -52.62
CA SER A 109 -35.46 5.26 -52.72
C SER A 109 -35.46 4.48 -51.42
N ASP A 110 -35.96 3.26 -51.50
CA ASP A 110 -35.71 2.19 -50.56
C ASP A 110 -34.20 1.98 -50.40
N ALA A 111 -33.59 2.71 -49.48
CA ALA A 111 -32.28 2.39 -48.94
C ALA A 111 -32.49 1.95 -47.48
N LYS A 112 -33.07 0.76 -47.30
CA LYS A 112 -32.82 -0.04 -46.10
C LYS A 112 -31.33 -0.41 -46.09
N SER A 113 -30.48 0.51 -45.67
CA SER A 113 -29.12 0.21 -45.23
C SER A 113 -29.22 -0.46 -43.85
N SER A 114 -29.75 -1.68 -43.85
CA SER A 114 -29.53 -2.67 -42.80
C SER A 114 -28.04 -3.02 -42.87
N SER A 115 -27.24 -2.38 -42.03
CA SER A 115 -25.86 -2.80 -41.76
C SER A 115 -25.85 -3.97 -40.77
N ASP A 116 -26.71 -4.97 -40.99
CA ASP A 116 -26.81 -6.22 -40.21
C ASP A 116 -25.68 -7.21 -40.57
N HIS A 117 -24.52 -6.71 -40.94
CA HIS A 117 -23.31 -7.50 -41.14
C HIS A 117 -22.34 -7.16 -40.02
N PRO A 118 -22.47 -7.83 -38.84
CA PRO A 118 -21.46 -7.74 -37.80
C PRO A 118 -20.10 -8.12 -38.41
N GLY A 119 -19.09 -7.27 -38.20
CA GLY A 119 -17.74 -7.50 -38.70
C GLY A 119 -17.13 -8.81 -38.19
N PRO A 120 -15.98 -9.23 -38.74
CA PRO A 120 -15.33 -10.49 -38.35
C PRO A 120 -15.07 -10.52 -36.84
N CYS A 121 -15.27 -11.69 -36.22
CA CYS A 121 -15.03 -11.86 -34.79
C CYS A 121 -13.61 -11.44 -34.42
N LEU A 122 -13.45 -10.56 -33.43
CA LEU A 122 -12.13 -10.04 -33.04
C LEU A 122 -11.21 -11.08 -32.40
N SER A 123 -11.77 -12.18 -31.90
CA SER A 123 -11.00 -13.26 -31.27
C SER A 123 -10.47 -14.29 -32.28
N CYS A 124 -11.22 -14.58 -33.34
CA CYS A 124 -10.90 -15.68 -34.27
C CYS A 124 -11.01 -15.34 -35.77
N GLY A 125 -11.44 -14.13 -36.12
CA GLY A 125 -11.60 -13.68 -37.51
C GLY A 125 -12.82 -14.25 -38.25
N ALA A 126 -13.67 -15.04 -37.58
CA ALA A 126 -14.83 -15.67 -38.23
C ALA A 126 -15.84 -14.62 -38.69
N ILE A 127 -16.20 -14.68 -39.98
CA ILE A 127 -17.13 -13.76 -40.66
C ILE A 127 -18.53 -14.37 -40.75
N GLU A 128 -18.60 -15.71 -40.82
CA GLU A 128 -19.84 -16.46 -40.85
C GLU A 128 -20.10 -17.09 -39.48
N SER A 129 -20.99 -16.48 -38.70
CA SER A 129 -21.54 -17.13 -37.52
C SER A 129 -23.02 -16.83 -37.41
N SER A 130 -23.82 -17.87 -37.13
CA SER A 130 -25.28 -17.76 -37.08
C SER A 130 -25.78 -16.79 -36.01
N ARG A 131 -24.96 -16.46 -35.00
CA ARG A 131 -25.24 -15.44 -33.98
C ARG A 131 -23.95 -14.80 -33.47
N PHE A 132 -23.88 -13.47 -33.59
CA PHE A 132 -22.88 -12.66 -32.90
C PHE A 132 -23.39 -12.21 -31.52
N ARG A 133 -22.46 -12.03 -30.58
CA ARG A 133 -22.68 -11.57 -29.21
C ARG A 133 -21.81 -10.33 -28.93
N ARG A 134 -22.11 -9.59 -27.86
CA ARG A 134 -21.42 -8.34 -27.46
C ARG A 134 -21.36 -7.27 -28.57
N GLY A 135 -22.52 -6.86 -29.08
CA GLY A 135 -22.58 -5.75 -30.06
C GLY A 135 -21.96 -6.07 -31.43
N GLY A 136 -21.85 -7.36 -31.81
CA GLY A 136 -21.40 -7.77 -33.15
C GLY A 136 -19.91 -8.11 -33.26
N THR A 137 -19.14 -8.09 -32.18
CA THR A 137 -17.67 -8.26 -32.23
C THR A 137 -17.18 -9.66 -31.84
N GLN A 138 -18.05 -10.49 -31.25
CA GLN A 138 -17.69 -11.83 -30.79
C GLN A 138 -18.64 -12.90 -31.36
N CYS A 139 -18.09 -13.99 -31.94
CA CYS A 139 -18.89 -15.11 -32.41
C CYS A 139 -19.36 -16.01 -31.26
N ASN A 140 -20.46 -16.75 -31.46
CA ASN A 140 -21.02 -17.62 -30.44
C ASN A 140 -20.03 -18.69 -29.93
N ALA A 141 -19.15 -19.20 -30.80
CA ALA A 141 -18.15 -20.21 -30.42
C ALA A 141 -17.10 -19.65 -29.44
N CYS A 142 -16.57 -18.45 -29.69
CA CYS A 142 -15.64 -17.77 -28.77
C CYS A 142 -16.32 -17.36 -27.46
N TYR A 143 -17.58 -16.94 -27.52
CA TYR A 143 -18.35 -16.60 -26.33
C TYR A 143 -18.51 -17.81 -25.39
N LEU A 144 -18.83 -18.98 -25.93
CA LEU A 144 -18.98 -20.21 -25.14
C LEU A 144 -17.64 -20.74 -24.59
N ARG A 145 -16.51 -20.39 -25.22
CA ARG A 145 -15.17 -20.71 -24.73
C ARG A 145 -14.68 -19.80 -23.59
N GLY A 146 -15.40 -18.73 -23.27
CA GLY A 146 -15.00 -17.78 -22.23
C GLY A 146 -13.77 -16.95 -22.62
N GLU A 147 -13.47 -16.79 -23.91
CA GLU A 147 -12.38 -15.92 -24.36
C GLU A 147 -12.74 -14.46 -24.05
N GLU A 148 -11.93 -13.82 -23.21
CA GLU A 148 -12.13 -12.43 -22.79
C GLU A 148 -11.99 -11.44 -23.96
N ASP A 149 -12.73 -10.34 -23.87
CA ASP A 149 -12.90 -9.35 -24.92
C ASP A 149 -11.60 -8.56 -25.17
N PRO A 150 -11.04 -8.57 -26.39
CA PRO A 150 -9.78 -7.88 -26.69
C PRO A 150 -9.87 -6.36 -26.58
N THR A 151 -11.08 -5.79 -26.50
CA THR A 151 -11.26 -4.34 -26.29
C THR A 151 -10.85 -3.89 -24.89
N VAL A 152 -10.89 -4.78 -23.88
CA VAL A 152 -10.44 -4.48 -22.52
C VAL A 152 -8.93 -4.24 -22.48
N ARG A 153 -8.13 -4.98 -23.28
CA ARG A 153 -6.67 -4.83 -23.33
C ARG A 153 -6.17 -3.52 -23.96
N ARG A 154 -6.98 -2.79 -24.73
CA ARG A 154 -6.52 -1.55 -25.38
C ARG A 154 -6.54 -0.33 -24.46
N GLN A 155 -7.31 -0.33 -23.37
CA GLN A 155 -7.35 0.80 -22.44
C GLN A 155 -6.11 0.86 -21.53
N ASP A 156 -5.52 -0.28 -21.16
CA ASP A 156 -4.40 -0.31 -20.21
C ASP A 156 -3.05 0.11 -20.80
N ARG A 157 -2.89 0.09 -22.14
CA ARG A 157 -1.59 0.36 -22.79
C ARG A 157 -1.37 1.80 -23.23
N ALA A 158 -2.40 2.64 -23.30
CA ALA A 158 -2.27 4.02 -23.79
C ALA A 158 -1.98 5.06 -22.69
N GLY A 159 -2.10 4.72 -21.40
CA GLY A 159 -2.04 5.68 -20.29
C GLY A 159 -0.73 5.76 -19.48
N ALA A 160 0.19 4.81 -19.61
CA ALA A 160 1.26 4.62 -18.62
C ALA A 160 2.67 5.11 -19.04
N GLY A 161 2.84 5.70 -20.23
CA GLY A 161 4.16 5.86 -20.85
C GLY A 161 4.92 7.18 -20.63
N ASN A 162 4.25 8.30 -20.30
CA ASN A 162 4.88 9.63 -20.48
C ASN A 162 5.06 10.49 -19.21
N SER A 163 4.72 9.99 -18.02
CA SER A 163 4.77 10.81 -16.79
C SER A 163 6.02 10.60 -15.92
N ILE A 164 6.79 9.52 -16.14
CA ILE A 164 7.86 9.11 -15.21
C ILE A 164 9.21 9.78 -15.50
N LYS A 165 9.40 10.45 -16.65
CA LYS A 165 10.71 11.03 -17.02
C LYS A 165 10.95 12.48 -16.60
N LYS A 166 10.00 13.16 -15.96
CA LYS A 166 10.14 14.60 -15.59
C LYS A 166 10.38 14.88 -14.11
N ALA A 167 10.33 13.87 -13.24
CA ALA A 167 10.53 14.05 -11.78
C ALA A 167 11.96 13.76 -11.29
N ALA A 168 12.87 13.29 -12.15
CA ALA A 168 14.21 12.85 -11.75
C ALA A 168 15.34 13.86 -12.07
N ARG A 169 15.01 15.11 -12.39
CA ARG A 169 16.01 16.10 -12.88
C ARG A 169 15.90 17.45 -12.16
N GLY A 170 15.81 17.43 -10.84
CA GLY A 170 15.73 18.64 -10.02
C GLY A 170 16.29 18.49 -8.60
N PHE A 171 17.27 17.62 -8.37
CA PHE A 171 17.81 17.36 -7.03
C PHE A 171 19.35 17.31 -6.93
N LEU A 172 20.08 17.89 -7.89
CA LEU A 172 21.54 17.96 -7.80
C LEU A 172 22.01 19.28 -8.43
N GLU A 173 22.11 20.34 -7.63
CA GLU A 173 23.07 21.45 -7.75
C GLU A 173 22.77 22.51 -6.65
N LEU A 174 23.83 23.15 -6.14
CA LEU A 174 23.99 24.02 -4.96
C LEU A 174 24.54 23.24 -3.73
N GLU A 175 25.84 22.95 -3.64
CA GLU A 175 26.99 23.86 -3.35
C GLU A 175 26.67 24.78 -2.16
N GLU A 176 27.17 24.48 -0.95
CA GLU A 176 28.48 24.92 -0.39
C GLU A 176 28.58 26.46 -0.29
N ASP A 177 28.44 26.99 0.94
CA ASP A 177 29.46 27.82 1.62
C ASP A 177 28.92 28.52 2.90
N ASP A 178 29.73 28.43 3.97
CA ASP A 178 29.92 29.34 5.13
C ASP A 178 28.77 29.52 6.17
N ALA A 179 28.97 29.51 7.50
CA ALA A 179 30.15 29.37 8.38
C ALA A 179 29.68 29.13 9.85
N ASP A 180 30.58 28.53 10.64
CA ASP A 180 30.77 28.63 12.12
C ASP A 180 29.52 28.62 13.04
N THR A 181 29.37 27.68 13.97
CA THR A 181 30.03 27.76 15.30
C THR A 181 29.95 26.41 16.04
N THR A 182 31.12 25.81 16.27
CA THR A 182 31.56 24.92 17.38
C THR A 182 30.59 23.93 18.04
N GLY A 183 30.97 22.65 18.07
CA GLY A 183 30.45 21.74 19.11
C GLY A 183 30.69 20.23 18.98
N SER A 184 31.87 19.80 18.54
CA SER A 184 32.55 18.53 18.87
C SER A 184 31.71 17.37 19.46
N SER A 185 31.56 16.27 18.73
CA SER A 185 31.92 14.93 19.25
C SER A 185 31.84 13.83 18.17
N THR A 186 33.02 13.37 17.78
CA THR A 186 33.42 12.07 17.21
C THR A 186 32.33 11.01 16.92
N TYR A 187 32.30 10.48 15.68
CA TYR A 187 32.77 9.10 15.42
C TYR A 187 33.04 8.85 13.93
N SER A 188 34.23 8.34 13.65
CA SER A 188 34.72 7.96 12.34
C SER A 188 34.03 6.71 11.78
N SER A 189 33.72 6.76 10.49
CA SER A 189 33.95 5.74 9.44
C SER A 189 34.58 4.41 9.88
N ALA A 190 34.28 3.23 9.33
CA ALA A 190 33.46 2.82 8.18
C ALA A 190 33.56 1.28 8.09
N HIS A 191 32.93 0.74 7.04
CA HIS A 191 33.20 -0.53 6.34
C HIS A 191 32.23 -1.71 6.53
N GLU A 192 31.41 -1.85 5.48
CA GLU A 192 31.33 -3.03 4.59
C GLU A 192 30.42 -4.23 4.89
N LYS A 193 29.56 -4.47 3.88
CA LYS A 193 29.20 -5.76 3.24
C LYS A 193 28.30 -6.73 4.04
N GLY A 194 27.06 -6.88 3.56
CA GLY A 194 26.15 -8.00 3.92
C GLY A 194 26.57 -9.31 3.24
N PRO A 195 25.63 -10.17 2.79
CA PRO A 195 24.36 -10.65 3.38
C PRO A 195 24.58 -12.06 4.00
N CYS A 196 23.60 -12.65 4.71
CA CYS A 196 23.33 -14.11 4.69
C CYS A 196 22.18 -14.55 5.62
N GLN A 197 21.38 -15.47 5.09
CA GLN A 197 20.38 -16.30 5.75
C GLN A 197 20.99 -17.17 6.88
N ALA A 198 20.23 -17.35 7.98
CA ALA A 198 20.23 -18.55 8.81
C ALA A 198 18.92 -18.54 9.62
N ALA A 199 17.87 -19.26 9.21
CA ALA A 199 17.61 -20.62 9.66
C ALA A 199 17.86 -20.83 11.16
N LEU A 200 16.91 -20.41 12.01
CA LEU A 200 16.80 -20.94 13.36
C LEU A 200 15.70 -21.99 13.40
N GLN A 201 16.18 -23.23 13.31
CA GLN A 201 15.50 -24.47 13.62
C GLN A 201 14.87 -24.38 15.01
N SER A 202 13.60 -24.77 15.11
CA SER A 202 12.98 -25.10 16.39
C SER A 202 13.66 -26.36 16.98
N PRO A 203 14.01 -26.38 18.27
CA PRO A 203 14.43 -27.63 18.91
C PRO A 203 13.23 -28.59 19.05
N PRO A 204 13.38 -29.89 18.74
CA PRO A 204 12.34 -30.89 18.91
C PRO A 204 12.35 -31.36 20.36
N GLY A 205 11.31 -31.08 21.15
CA GLY A 205 11.27 -31.68 22.49
C GLY A 205 10.34 -31.11 23.53
N TRP A 206 9.16 -30.57 23.19
CA TRP A 206 8.09 -30.35 24.17
C TRP A 206 6.73 -30.66 23.54
N ARG A 207 6.48 -31.95 23.28
CA ARG A 207 5.11 -32.48 23.20
C ARG A 207 4.89 -33.31 24.47
N HIS A 208 3.69 -33.15 25.03
CA HIS A 208 3.18 -33.66 26.32
C HIS A 208 3.35 -32.63 27.45
N ALA A 209 2.33 -32.21 28.20
CA ALA A 209 0.91 -32.50 28.23
C ALA A 209 0.23 -31.45 29.11
N VAL A 210 -0.89 -30.85 28.69
CA VAL A 210 -1.94 -30.41 29.63
C VAL A 210 -3.28 -30.56 28.91
N LYS A 211 -4.04 -31.57 29.33
CA LYS A 211 -5.51 -31.56 29.22
C LYS A 211 -6.01 -30.68 30.36
N PHE A 212 -6.84 -29.70 30.04
CA PHE A 212 -7.99 -29.34 30.86
C PHE A 212 -9.23 -29.59 30.00
#